data_AF-A0A420YR67-F1
#
_entry.id   AF-A0A420YR67-F1
#
_cell.length_a   1.000
_cell.length_b   1.000
_cell.length_c   1.000
_cell.angle_alpha   90.00
_cell.angle_beta   90.00
_cell.angle_gamma   90.00
#
_symmetry.space_group_name_H-M   'P 1'
#
loop_
_entity.id
_entity.type
_entity.pdbx_description
1 polymer ?
#
loop_
_entity_poly.entity_id
_entity_poly.type
_entity_poly.pdbx_seq_one_letter_code
_entity_poly.pdbx_strand_id
1 'polypeptide(L)'
;MTIKEFIRLSLLKPNKIWTILQNPLKKIKGIFFLLVLIISIPNFLRANEFIGKIAENIKVVEQKFPELSVKDGKLVADQQSGFLYRSDAFNVLFDPTGKSTDNDVSAESNQGIPT
;
A
#
# COMPACT_ATOMS: atom_id res chain seq x y z
N MET A 1 -3.90 8.64 44.04
CA MET A 1 -3.60 9.99 44.55
C MET A 1 -4.86 10.81 44.44
N THR A 2 -5.31 11.43 45.52
CA THR A 2 -6.51 12.28 45.48
C THR A 2 -6.18 13.68 44.95
N ILE A 3 -7.17 14.37 44.38
CA ILE A 3 -7.00 15.74 43.83
C ILE A 3 -6.45 16.72 44.88
N LYS A 4 -6.88 16.58 46.14
CA LYS A 4 -6.42 17.40 47.27
C LYS A 4 -4.93 17.16 47.59
N GLU A 5 -4.48 15.90 47.58
CA GLU A 5 -3.07 15.56 47.76
C GLU A 5 -2.20 16.06 46.59
N PHE A 6 -2.75 16.00 45.37
CA PHE A 6 -2.07 16.49 44.17
C PHE A 6 -1.83 18.00 44.23
N ILE A 7 -2.84 18.79 44.56
CA ILE A 7 -2.73 20.26 44.71
C ILE A 7 -1.72 20.60 45.82
N ARG A 8 -1.79 19.92 46.96
CA ARG A 8 -0.87 20.14 48.09
C ARG A 8 0.58 19.82 47.72
N LEU A 9 0.82 18.73 46.98
CA LEU A 9 2.15 18.35 46.54
C LEU A 9 2.69 19.24 45.42
N SER A 10 1.81 19.78 44.55
CA SER A 10 2.15 20.74 43.48
C SER A 10 2.76 22.02 44.03
N LEU A 11 2.16 22.54 45.11
CA LEU A 11 2.60 23.78 45.74
C LEU A 11 3.81 23.58 46.67
N LEU A 12 3.88 22.46 47.39
CA LEU A 12 4.90 22.27 48.43
C LEU A 12 6.16 21.54 47.96
N LYS A 13 6.07 20.73 46.90
CA LYS A 13 7.18 19.90 46.41
C LYS A 13 7.20 19.85 44.87
N PRO A 14 7.40 20.99 44.18
CA PRO A 14 7.33 21.08 42.72
C PRO A 14 8.31 20.13 42.00
N ASN A 15 9.50 19.91 42.57
CA ASN A 15 10.49 18.98 42.02
C ASN A 15 10.00 17.52 41.99
N LYS A 16 9.19 17.10 42.99
CA LYS A 16 8.61 15.75 43.02
C LYS A 16 7.48 15.60 42.01
N ILE A 17 6.70 16.65 41.80
CA ILE A 17 5.63 16.69 40.78
C ILE A 17 6.21 16.57 39.39
N TRP A 18 7.31 17.27 39.11
CA TRP A 18 8.05 17.14 37.84
C TRP A 18 8.51 15.70 37.59
N THR A 19 9.09 15.02 38.60
CA THR A 19 9.46 13.59 38.49
C THR A 19 8.25 12.68 38.28
N ILE A 20 7.13 12.94 38.96
CA ILE A 20 5.88 12.18 38.80
C ILE A 20 5.27 12.40 37.41
N LEU A 21 5.36 13.61 36.84
CA LEU A 21 4.89 13.96 35.48
C LEU A 21 5.78 13.36 34.38
N GLN A 22 7.07 13.16 34.63
CA GLN A 22 7.99 12.53 33.68
C GLN A 22 7.83 11.00 33.59
N ASN A 23 7.25 10.35 34.60
CA ASN A 23 7.07 8.90 34.67
C ASN A 23 5.85 8.30 33.89
N PRO A 24 4.65 8.93 33.79
CA PRO A 24 3.50 8.38 33.07
C PRO A 24 3.76 8.23 31.58
N LEU A 25 4.65 9.07 31.01
CA LEU A 25 4.99 9.04 29.59
C LEU A 25 5.63 7.72 29.14
N LYS A 26 6.38 7.03 30.02
CA LYS A 26 6.97 5.73 29.69
C LYS A 26 5.91 4.62 29.56
N LYS A 27 4.89 4.63 30.42
CA LYS A 27 3.77 3.68 30.38
C LYS A 27 2.86 3.94 29.17
N ILE A 28 2.60 5.21 28.86
CA ILE A 28 1.81 5.62 27.69
C ILE A 28 2.47 5.19 26.37
N LYS A 29 3.79 5.28 26.24
CA LYS A 29 4.50 4.82 25.02
C LYS A 29 4.28 3.33 24.76
N GLY A 30 4.34 2.49 25.79
CA GLY A 30 4.10 1.04 25.64
C GLY A 30 2.66 0.72 25.24
N ILE A 31 1.69 1.41 25.84
CA ILE A 31 0.27 1.25 25.53
C ILE A 31 -0.04 1.74 24.12
N PHE A 32 0.51 2.89 23.73
CA PHE A 32 0.38 3.45 22.39
C PHE A 32 1.04 2.54 21.35
N PHE A 33 2.23 2.02 21.61
CA PHE A 33 2.89 1.04 20.75
C PHE A 33 2.05 -0.23 20.57
N LEU A 34 1.50 -0.77 21.66
CA LEU A 34 0.63 -1.95 21.61
C LEU A 34 -0.64 -1.67 20.79
N LEU A 35 -1.23 -0.49 20.96
CA LEU A 35 -2.41 -0.08 20.20
C LEU A 35 -2.10 0.02 18.70
N VAL A 36 -0.99 0.66 18.34
CA VAL A 36 -0.53 0.74 16.94
C VAL A 36 -0.26 -0.65 16.38
N LEU A 37 0.35 -1.54 17.17
CA LEU A 37 0.61 -2.93 16.76
C LEU A 37 -0.69 -3.68 16.46
N ILE A 38 -1.68 -3.60 17.34
CA ILE A 38 -2.99 -4.25 17.17
C ILE A 38 -3.70 -3.72 15.92
N ILE A 39 -3.69 -2.40 15.71
CA ILE A 39 -4.29 -1.78 14.53
C ILE A 39 -3.54 -2.15 13.24
N SER A 40 -2.22 -2.37 13.32
CA SER A 40 -1.39 -2.69 12.15
C SER A 40 -1.58 -4.11 11.64
N ILE A 41 -1.89 -5.08 12.51
CA ILE A 41 -2.07 -6.49 12.13
C ILE A 41 -3.06 -6.70 10.97
N PRO A 42 -4.32 -6.23 11.04
CA PRO A 42 -5.28 -6.44 9.95
C PRO A 42 -4.84 -5.75 8.65
N ASN A 43 -4.17 -4.61 8.74
CA ASN A 43 -3.64 -3.91 7.57
C ASN A 43 -2.52 -4.72 6.90
N PHE A 44 -1.67 -5.36 7.70
CA PHE A 44 -0.60 -6.23 7.19
C PHE A 44 -1.16 -7.47 6.50
N LEU A 45 -2.20 -8.10 7.06
CA LEU A 45 -2.88 -9.23 6.42
C LEU A 45 -3.46 -8.85 5.05
N ARG A 46 -4.18 -7.72 4.97
CA ARG A 46 -4.72 -7.21 3.70
C ARG A 46 -3.62 -6.91 2.68
N ALA A 47 -2.51 -6.31 3.12
CA ALA A 47 -1.39 -6.03 2.24
C ALA A 47 -0.79 -7.32 1.68
N ASN A 48 -0.66 -8.37 2.50
CA ASN A 48 -0.15 -9.66 2.07
C ASN A 48 -1.07 -10.35 1.05
N GLU A 49 -2.38 -10.31 1.26
CA GLU A 49 -3.37 -10.80 0.30
C GLU A 49 -3.29 -10.04 -1.04
N PHE A 50 -3.16 -8.72 -0.99
CA PHE A 50 -3.01 -7.89 -2.18
C PHE A 50 -1.73 -8.20 -2.96
N ILE A 51 -0.59 -8.34 -2.27
CA ILE A 51 0.68 -8.76 -2.90
C ILE A 51 0.54 -10.15 -3.53
N GLY A 52 -0.13 -11.09 -2.85
CA GLY A 52 -0.41 -12.42 -3.39
C GLY A 52 -1.20 -12.36 -4.70
N LYS A 53 -2.25 -11.54 -4.75
CA LYS A 53 -3.04 -11.31 -5.97
C LYS A 53 -2.20 -10.71 -7.10
N ILE A 54 -1.34 -9.73 -6.81
CA ILE A 54 -0.40 -9.19 -7.81
C ILE A 54 0.48 -10.29 -8.38
N ALA A 55 1.07 -11.13 -7.52
CA ALA A 55 1.95 -12.20 -7.95
C ALA A 55 1.23 -13.24 -8.83
N GLU A 56 -0.03 -13.56 -8.50
CA GLU A 56 -0.87 -14.44 -9.32
C GLU A 56 -1.20 -13.80 -10.68
N ASN A 57 -1.60 -12.53 -10.68
CA ASN A 57 -1.90 -11.78 -11.89
C ASN A 57 -0.69 -11.67 -12.83
N ILE A 58 0.51 -11.48 -12.29
CA ILE A 58 1.76 -11.48 -13.07
C ILE A 58 1.97 -12.83 -13.76
N LYS A 59 1.76 -13.96 -13.07
CA LYS A 59 1.89 -15.29 -13.70
C LYS A 59 0.91 -15.48 -14.85
N VAL A 60 -0.32 -14.96 -14.71
CA VAL A 60 -1.32 -15.00 -15.80
C VAL A 60 -0.85 -14.16 -16.99
N VAL A 61 -0.27 -12.99 -16.74
CA VAL A 61 0.32 -12.17 -17.80
C VAL A 61 1.48 -12.92 -18.46
N GLU A 62 2.45 -13.43 -17.72
CA GLU A 62 3.59 -14.17 -18.29
C GLU A 62 3.18 -15.33 -19.21
N GLN A 63 2.09 -16.05 -18.85
CA GLN A 63 1.60 -17.17 -19.65
C GLN A 63 0.85 -16.76 -20.92
N LYS A 64 0.25 -15.57 -20.94
CA LYS A 64 -0.63 -15.12 -22.03
C LYS A 64 -0.05 -13.97 -22.84
N PHE A 65 0.99 -13.31 -22.34
CA PHE A 65 1.65 -12.20 -22.99
C PHE A 65 2.36 -12.73 -24.25
N PRO A 66 2.22 -12.06 -25.40
CA PRO A 66 2.80 -12.54 -26.64
C PRO A 66 4.33 -12.55 -26.56
N GLU A 67 4.95 -13.55 -27.16
CA GLU A 67 6.41 -13.55 -27.33
C GLU A 67 6.82 -12.37 -28.21
N LEU A 68 7.78 -11.60 -27.71
CA LEU A 68 8.34 -10.44 -28.41
C LEU A 68 9.71 -10.80 -28.98
N SER A 69 9.91 -10.47 -30.25
CA SER A 69 11.18 -10.59 -30.94
C SER A 69 11.61 -9.24 -31.49
N VAL A 70 12.91 -9.04 -31.68
CA VAL A 70 13.43 -7.84 -32.36
C VAL A 70 13.75 -8.20 -33.80
N LYS A 71 13.05 -7.57 -34.76
CA LYS A 71 13.36 -7.66 -36.19
C LYS A 71 13.56 -6.25 -36.73
N ASP A 72 14.69 -6.01 -37.39
CA ASP A 72 15.05 -4.71 -37.98
C ASP A 72 14.96 -3.52 -37.00
N GLY A 73 15.37 -3.74 -35.74
CA GLY A 73 15.33 -2.74 -34.68
C GLY A 73 13.93 -2.41 -34.15
N LYS A 74 12.90 -3.14 -34.57
CA LYS A 74 11.51 -3.01 -34.10
C LYS A 74 11.11 -4.22 -33.27
N LEU A 75 10.34 -3.98 -32.22
CA LEU A 75 9.66 -5.05 -31.48
C LEU A 75 8.54 -5.61 -32.36
N VAL A 76 8.55 -6.92 -32.57
CA VAL A 76 7.56 -7.65 -33.34
C VAL A 76 7.05 -8.79 -32.48
N ALA A 77 5.74 -8.83 -32.24
CA ALA A 77 5.09 -9.98 -31.63
C ALA A 77 4.84 -11.05 -32.69
N ASP A 78 4.99 -12.32 -32.30
CA ASP A 78 4.70 -13.44 -33.18
C ASP A 78 3.18 -13.52 -33.53
N GLN A 79 2.34 -12.95 -32.67
CA GLN A 79 0.91 -12.79 -32.89
C GLN A 79 0.57 -11.34 -33.25
N GLN A 80 -0.24 -11.14 -34.30
CA GLN A 80 -0.73 -9.82 -34.73
C GLN A 80 -1.89 -9.27 -33.88
N SER A 81 -2.46 -10.08 -32.99
CA SER A 81 -3.51 -9.63 -32.08
C SER A 81 -2.92 -8.83 -30.92
N GLY A 82 -3.50 -7.67 -30.62
CA GLY A 82 -3.20 -6.94 -29.39
C GLY A 82 -3.53 -7.76 -28.15
N PHE A 83 -2.85 -7.47 -27.05
CA PHE A 83 -3.05 -8.12 -25.76
C PHE A 83 -3.56 -7.08 -24.74
N LEU A 84 -4.63 -7.44 -24.03
CA LEU A 84 -5.20 -6.63 -22.96
C LEU A 84 -5.47 -7.52 -21.75
N TYR A 85 -4.84 -7.17 -20.64
CA TYR A 85 -5.06 -7.78 -19.34
C TYR A 85 -5.47 -6.71 -18.33
N ARG A 86 -6.53 -6.98 -17.56
CA ARG A 86 -7.06 -6.05 -16.56
C ARG A 86 -7.19 -6.77 -15.22
N SER A 87 -6.77 -6.08 -14.15
CA SER A 87 -6.90 -6.56 -12.78
C SER A 87 -7.11 -5.37 -11.83
N ASP A 88 -7.49 -5.67 -10.60
CA ASP A 88 -7.68 -4.65 -9.56
C ASP A 88 -6.38 -3.91 -9.18
N ALA A 89 -5.21 -4.46 -9.53
CA ALA A 89 -3.91 -3.90 -9.16
C ALA A 89 -3.22 -3.17 -10.32
N PHE A 90 -3.37 -3.67 -11.55
CA PHE A 90 -2.74 -3.10 -12.73
C PHE A 90 -3.41 -3.56 -14.03
N ASN A 91 -3.19 -2.80 -15.09
CA ASN A 91 -3.61 -3.13 -16.45
C ASN A 91 -2.36 -3.29 -17.33
N VAL A 92 -2.37 -4.25 -18.24
CA VAL A 92 -1.34 -4.44 -19.28
C VAL A 92 -2.01 -4.36 -20.63
N LEU A 93 -1.55 -3.43 -21.46
CA LEU A 93 -1.96 -3.28 -22.85
C LEU A 93 -0.73 -3.42 -23.74
N PHE A 94 -0.87 -4.21 -24.80
CA PHE A 94 0.10 -4.31 -25.88
C PHE A 94 -0.64 -4.20 -27.21
N ASP A 95 -0.30 -3.17 -27.99
CA ASP A 95 -0.78 -2.96 -29.35
C ASP A 95 0.39 -3.08 -30.35
N PRO A 96 0.49 -4.18 -31.11
CA PRO A 96 1.55 -4.36 -32.09
C PRO A 96 1.38 -3.46 -33.33
N THR A 97 0.22 -2.82 -33.50
CA THR A 97 -0.07 -1.98 -34.67
C THR A 97 0.38 -0.53 -34.49
N GLY A 98 0.68 -0.11 -33.25
CA GLY A 98 1.10 1.25 -32.93
C GLY A 98 0.00 2.30 -33.16
N LYS A 99 -1.27 1.89 -33.16
CA LYS A 99 -2.42 2.78 -33.33
C LYS A 99 -2.88 3.38 -32.00
N SER A 100 -2.67 2.67 -30.89
CA SER A 100 -2.96 3.16 -29.56
C SER A 100 -2.04 4.33 -29.20
N THR A 101 -2.64 5.42 -28.73
CA THR A 101 -1.95 6.61 -28.25
C THR A 101 -1.91 6.65 -26.72
N ASP A 102 -1.05 7.47 -26.13
CA ASP A 102 -0.99 7.68 -24.67
C ASP A 102 -2.36 8.10 -24.09
N ASN A 103 -3.16 8.82 -24.86
CA ASN A 103 -4.51 9.22 -24.48
C ASN A 103 -5.47 8.03 -24.38
N ASP A 104 -5.34 7.04 -25.26
CA ASP A 104 -6.18 5.83 -25.25
C ASP A 104 -5.85 4.94 -24.04
N VAL A 105 -4.56 4.81 -23.71
CA VAL A 105 -4.09 4.11 -22.51
C VAL A 105 -4.60 4.79 -21.23
N SER A 106 -4.59 6.12 -21.21
CA SER A 106 -5.02 6.94 -20.08
C SER A 106 -6.54 6.94 -19.90
N ALA A 107 -7.30 6.91 -20.98
CA ALA A 107 -8.76 6.83 -20.93
C ALA A 107 -9.22 5.45 -20.42
N GLU A 108 -8.55 4.37 -20.83
CA GLU A 108 -8.85 3.02 -20.35
C GLU A 108 -8.39 2.75 -18.92
N SER A 109 -7.26 3.34 -18.48
CA SER A 109 -6.81 3.20 -17.08
C SER A 109 -7.77 3.86 -16.09
N ASN A 110 -8.47 4.91 -16.51
CA ASN A 110 -9.51 5.57 -15.73
C ASN A 110 -10.86 4.81 -15.70
N GLN A 111 -11.04 3.74 -16.48
CA GLN A 111 -12.28 2.94 -16.51
C GLN A 111 -12.30 1.77 -15.50
N GLY A 112 -11.30 1.64 -14.64
CA GLY A 112 -11.31 0.68 -13.54
C GLY A 112 -11.51 1.35 -12.18
N ILE A 113 -12.78 1.47 -11.73
CA ILE A 113 -13.38 0.84 -10.53
C ILE A 113 -14.92 0.98 -10.69
N PRO A 114 -15.70 -0.09 -10.96
CA PRO A 114 -17.10 -0.09 -10.54
C PRO A 114 -17.08 -0.21 -9.01
N THR A 115 -17.56 0.84 -8.33
CA THR A 115 -17.86 0.82 -6.88
C THR A 115 -18.82 -0.29 -6.52
#